data_AF-A0A9D1XSB5-F1
#
_entry.id   AF-A0A9D1XSB5-F1
#
_cell.length_a   1.000
_cell.length_b   1.000
_cell.length_c   1.000
_cell.angle_alpha   90.00
_cell.angle_beta   90.00
_cell.angle_gamma   90.00
#
_symmetry.space_group_name_H-M   'P 1'
#
loop_
_entity.id
_entity.type
_entity.pdbx_description
1 polymer ?
#
loop_
_entity_poly.entity_id
_entity_poly.type
_entity_poly.pdbx_seq_one_letter_code
_entity_poly.pdbx_strand_id
1 'polypeptide(L)'
;MLIENNRQIIVYGVAFDGVLDLERHALEGTPKEGVYVGADRQRYPCFDDEDYAYEKRCYWNFVFARSAEELRDKLERLRRMPWQTNYQKFRGDVRPVIYWEGDMREPLVALPSDDITAGKYLARKTYNSRKR
;
A
#
# COMPACT_ATOMS: atom_id res chain seq x y z
N MET A 1 -0.74 -2.74 13.59
CA MET A 1 -2.20 -2.89 13.38
C MET A 1 -2.42 -3.68 12.10
N LEU A 2 -3.31 -4.68 12.11
CA LEU A 2 -3.74 -5.40 10.92
C LEU A 2 -5.04 -4.78 10.40
N ILE A 3 -5.14 -4.57 9.09
CA ILE A 3 -6.33 -4.01 8.44
C ILE A 3 -6.75 -4.96 7.32
N GLU A 4 -7.98 -5.46 7.38
CA GLU A 4 -8.52 -6.30 6.31
C GLU A 4 -8.64 -5.51 4.99
N ASN A 5 -8.39 -6.17 3.86
CA ASN A 5 -8.35 -5.52 2.55
C ASN A 5 -9.67 -4.87 2.11
N ASN A 6 -10.80 -5.38 2.62
CA ASN A 6 -12.15 -4.88 2.39
C ASN A 6 -12.61 -3.91 3.47
N ARG A 7 -11.69 -3.39 4.29
CA ARG A 7 -11.98 -2.40 5.33
C ARG A 7 -11.50 -1.03 4.89
N GLN A 8 -12.23 0.01 5.27
CA GLN A 8 -11.77 1.36 5.04
C GLN A 8 -10.48 1.63 5.82
N ILE A 9 -9.57 2.34 5.19
CA ILE A 9 -8.29 2.74 5.75
C ILE A 9 -8.34 4.25 5.88
N ILE A 10 -8.35 4.77 7.09
CA ILE A 10 -8.44 6.21 7.35
C ILE A 10 -7.04 6.72 7.63
N VAL A 11 -6.54 7.63 6.81
CA VAL A 11 -5.22 8.25 6.98
C VAL A 11 -5.36 9.76 7.05
N TYR A 12 -4.83 10.37 8.10
CA TYR A 12 -4.99 11.81 8.39
C TYR A 12 -6.46 12.27 8.37
N GLY A 13 -7.40 11.38 8.72
CA GLY A 13 -8.84 11.65 8.69
C GLY A 13 -9.52 11.42 7.33
N VAL A 14 -8.77 11.14 6.26
CA VAL A 14 -9.33 10.82 4.93
C VAL A 14 -9.53 9.32 4.78
N ALA A 15 -10.72 8.91 4.35
CA ALA A 15 -11.07 7.50 4.19
C ALA A 15 -10.72 6.98 2.78
N PHE A 16 -9.91 5.93 2.72
CA PHE A 16 -9.64 5.13 1.52
C PHE A 16 -10.49 3.86 1.53
N ASP A 17 -11.08 3.53 0.39
CA ASP A 17 -12.00 2.39 0.24
C ASP A 17 -11.24 1.07 0.00
N GLY A 18 -10.44 0.69 0.98
CA GLY A 18 -9.63 -0.52 0.96
C GLY A 18 -8.37 -0.39 0.11
N VAL A 19 -7.67 -1.51 -0.07
CA VAL A 19 -6.33 -1.51 -0.68
C VAL A 19 -6.32 -1.17 -2.16
N LEU A 20 -7.36 -1.53 -2.90
CA LEU A 20 -7.47 -1.20 -4.33
C LEU A 20 -7.60 0.32 -4.55
N ASP A 21 -8.21 1.03 -3.59
CA ASP A 21 -8.29 2.48 -3.62
C ASP A 21 -6.91 3.11 -3.40
N LEU A 22 -6.14 2.58 -2.45
CA LEU A 22 -4.75 2.99 -2.22
C LEU A 22 -3.86 2.75 -3.42
N GLU A 23 -3.94 1.56 -4.03
CA GLU A 23 -3.17 1.20 -5.22
C GLU A 23 -3.44 2.19 -6.35
N ARG A 24 -4.72 2.46 -6.62
CA ARG A 24 -5.12 3.40 -7.68
C ARG A 24 -4.53 4.79 -7.45
N HIS A 25 -4.71 5.37 -6.26
CA HIS A 25 -4.17 6.69 -5.94
C HIS A 25 -2.64 6.72 -5.96
N ALA A 26 -1.97 5.64 -5.54
CA ALA A 26 -0.50 5.56 -5.55
C ALA A 26 0.08 5.48 -6.96
N LEU A 27 -0.64 4.85 -7.89
CA LEU A 27 -0.24 4.73 -9.30
C LEU A 27 -0.58 5.98 -10.11
N GLU A 28 -1.74 6.59 -9.86
CA GLU A 28 -2.18 7.81 -10.55
C GLU A 28 -1.46 9.07 -10.02
N GLY A 29 -0.95 9.03 -8.78
CA GLY A 29 -0.32 10.18 -8.13
C GLY A 29 -1.30 11.30 -7.76
N THR A 30 -2.60 11.01 -7.78
CA THR A 30 -3.66 11.97 -7.47
C THR A 30 -3.95 11.98 -5.96
N PRO A 31 -3.90 13.15 -5.30
CA PRO A 31 -4.25 13.23 -3.89
C PRO A 31 -5.75 12.98 -3.70
N LYS A 32 -6.09 12.28 -2.61
CA LYS A 32 -7.48 12.15 -2.16
C LYS A 32 -7.70 13.15 -1.03
N GLU A 33 -8.54 14.15 -1.27
CA GLU A 33 -8.90 15.17 -0.26
C GLU A 33 -7.66 15.82 0.40
N GLY A 34 -6.61 16.07 -0.37
CA GLY A 34 -5.36 16.67 0.11
C GLY A 34 -4.35 15.69 0.72
N VAL A 35 -4.70 14.41 0.88
CA VAL A 35 -3.77 13.35 1.28
C VAL A 35 -3.16 12.69 0.05
N TYR A 36 -1.84 12.74 -0.03
CA TYR A 36 -1.06 12.10 -1.08
C TYR A 36 -0.67 10.70 -0.62
N VAL A 37 -0.74 9.74 -1.54
CA VAL A 37 -0.23 8.40 -1.35
C VAL A 37 0.74 8.06 -2.47
N GLY A 38 1.85 7.42 -2.12
CA GLY A 38 2.81 6.87 -3.06
C GLY A 38 3.21 5.47 -2.64
N ALA A 39 3.94 4.76 -3.50
CA ALA A 39 4.35 3.39 -3.22
C ALA A 39 5.80 3.09 -3.59
N ASP A 40 6.47 2.30 -2.75
CA ASP A 40 7.64 1.52 -3.12
C ASP A 40 7.20 0.05 -3.27
N ARG A 41 7.34 -0.50 -4.48
CA ARG A 41 6.86 -1.86 -4.80
C ARG A 41 8.00 -2.77 -5.22
N GLN A 42 7.95 -4.01 -4.76
CA GLN A 42 8.91 -5.07 -5.08
C GLN A 42 8.14 -6.26 -5.64
N ARG A 43 8.47 -6.71 -6.84
CA ARG A 43 7.87 -7.91 -7.43
C ARG A 43 8.20 -9.14 -6.59
N TYR A 44 7.30 -10.12 -6.60
CA TYR A 44 7.55 -11.42 -6.01
C TYR A 44 8.74 -12.12 -6.70
N PRO A 45 9.57 -12.87 -5.97
CA PRO A 45 10.57 -13.73 -6.59
C PRO A 45 9.86 -14.78 -7.46
N CYS A 46 10.33 -14.93 -8.69
CA CYS A 46 9.85 -15.92 -9.64
C CYS A 46 11.02 -16.88 -9.92
N PHE A 47 10.74 -18.18 -10.02
CA PHE A 47 11.80 -19.19 -10.12
C PHE A 47 11.94 -19.77 -11.53
N ASP A 48 10.95 -19.55 -12.39
CA ASP A 48 10.99 -19.86 -13.82
C ASP A 48 10.34 -18.76 -14.68
N ASP A 49 10.49 -18.89 -16.00
CA ASP A 49 9.97 -17.93 -16.98
C ASP A 49 8.42 -17.90 -17.03
N GLU A 50 7.78 -19.00 -16.63
CA GLU A 50 6.32 -19.12 -16.59
C GLU A 50 5.76 -18.29 -15.42
N ASP A 51 6.36 -18.40 -14.24
CA ASP A 51 6.09 -17.55 -13.08
C ASP A 51 6.22 -16.07 -13.44
N TYR A 52 7.31 -15.70 -14.13
CA TYR A 52 7.51 -14.30 -14.55
C TYR A 52 6.42 -13.78 -15.49
N ALA A 53 5.81 -14.65 -16.30
CA ALA A 53 4.75 -14.27 -17.24
C ALA A 53 3.39 -14.03 -16.54
N TYR A 54 3.12 -14.75 -15.46
CA TYR A 54 1.80 -14.75 -14.81
C TYR A 54 1.76 -14.10 -13.41
N GLU A 55 2.91 -14.00 -12.74
CA GLU A 55 2.99 -13.39 -11.41
C GLU A 55 2.87 -11.86 -11.50
N LYS A 56 1.77 -11.36 -10.95
CA LYS A 56 1.44 -9.92 -10.93
C LYS A 56 1.54 -9.34 -9.53
N ARG A 57 1.74 -10.16 -8.49
CA ARG A 57 1.84 -9.73 -7.10
C ARG A 57 3.12 -8.94 -6.88
N CYS A 58 2.98 -7.92 -6.04
CA CYS A 58 4.08 -7.12 -5.56
C CYS A 58 3.91 -6.97 -4.04
N TYR A 59 5.01 -6.94 -3.33
CA TYR A 59 5.04 -6.35 -1.99
C TYR A 59 4.95 -4.84 -2.13
N TRP A 60 4.07 -4.21 -1.37
CA TRP A 60 3.79 -2.77 -1.41
C TRP A 60 4.13 -2.11 -0.09
N ASN A 61 4.78 -0.96 -0.16
CA ASN A 61 4.88 0.01 0.93
C ASN A 61 4.15 1.28 0.52
N PHE A 62 2.92 1.46 0.98
CA PHE A 62 2.14 2.68 0.79
C PHE A 62 2.59 3.74 1.79
N VAL A 63 3.07 4.87 1.28
CA VAL A 63 3.56 6.00 2.05
C VAL A 63 2.59 7.16 1.90
N PHE A 64 2.25 7.80 3.01
CA PHE A 64 1.28 8.89 3.04
C PHE A 64 1.92 10.22 3.41
N ALA A 65 1.39 11.30 2.85
CA ALA A 65 1.86 12.66 3.07
C ALA A 65 0.74 13.69 2.90
N ARG A 66 0.93 14.88 3.45
CA ARG A 66 0.01 16.03 3.28
C ARG A 66 0.43 16.96 2.15
N SER A 67 1.62 16.77 1.57
CA SER A 67 2.07 17.49 0.38
C SER A 67 2.84 16.56 -0.56
N ALA A 68 2.96 16.99 -1.83
CA ALA A 68 3.74 16.27 -2.83
C ALA A 68 5.24 16.27 -2.51
N GLU A 69 5.77 17.37 -1.94
CA GLU A 69 7.17 17.46 -1.52
C GLU A 69 7.48 16.49 -0.39
N GLU A 70 6.62 16.42 0.63
CA GLU A 70 6.75 15.47 1.73
C GLU A 70 6.69 14.03 1.22
N LEU A 71 5.76 13.73 0.30
CA LEU A 71 5.68 12.40 -0.31
C LEU A 71 6.98 12.03 -1.03
N ARG A 72 7.52 12.95 -1.83
CA ARG A 72 8.76 12.74 -2.59
C ARG A 72 9.93 12.46 -1.65
N ASP A 73 10.09 13.26 -0.59
CA ASP A 73 11.16 13.06 0.40
C ASP A 73 11.04 11.70 1.08
N LYS A 74 9.84 11.32 1.54
CA LYS A 74 9.62 10.01 2.18
C LYS A 74 9.93 8.85 1.23
N LEU A 75 9.50 8.92 -0.03
CA LEU A 75 9.79 7.87 -1.02
C LEU A 75 11.29 7.78 -1.35
N GLU A 76 11.98 8.92 -1.43
CA GLU A 76 13.43 8.96 -1.66
C GLU A 76 14.20 8.35 -0.47
N ARG A 77 13.80 8.70 0.76
CA ARG A 77 14.33 8.08 1.98
C ARG A 77 14.10 6.57 1.99
N LEU A 78 12.88 6.13 1.63
CA LEU A 78 12.52 4.70 1.60
C LEU A 78 13.36 3.92 0.59
N ARG A 79 13.59 4.49 -0.60
CA ARG A 79 14.41 3.87 -1.67
C ARG A 79 15.89 3.80 -1.32
N ARG A 80 16.41 4.75 -0.54
CA ARG A 80 17.81 4.79 -0.09
C ARG A 80 18.11 3.88 1.09
N MET A 81 17.10 3.32 1.75
CA MET A 81 17.35 2.47 2.91
C MET A 81 18.13 1.21 2.49
N PRO A 82 19.14 0.80 3.27
CA PRO A 82 20.04 -0.31 2.92
C PRO A 82 19.40 -1.71 3.08
N TRP A 83 18.08 -1.79 3.25
CA TRP A 83 17.38 -3.03 3.57
C TRP A 83 17.24 -3.96 2.38
N GLN A 84 17.31 -5.27 2.63
CA GLN A 84 17.27 -6.30 1.59
C GLN A 84 15.84 -6.62 1.10
N THR A 85 14.81 -6.29 1.88
CA THR A 85 13.40 -6.63 1.55
C THR A 85 12.43 -5.48 1.79
N ASN A 86 11.33 -5.46 1.03
CA ASN A 86 10.27 -4.46 1.21
C ASN A 86 9.65 -4.48 2.62
N TYR A 87 9.54 -5.66 3.24
CA TYR A 87 9.04 -5.79 4.61
C TYR A 87 9.95 -5.12 5.65
N GLN A 88 11.26 -5.13 5.44
CA GLN A 88 12.20 -4.42 6.33
C GLN A 88 12.09 -2.90 6.13
N LYS A 89 11.96 -2.43 4.89
CA LYS A 89 11.77 -1.00 4.56
C LYS A 89 10.55 -0.39 5.24
N PHE A 90 9.45 -1.13 5.32
CA PHE A 90 8.22 -0.75 6.04
C PHE A 90 8.48 -0.28 7.48
N ARG A 91 9.48 -0.86 8.16
CA ARG A 91 9.81 -0.55 9.56
C ARG A 91 10.65 0.72 9.73
N GLY A 92 11.03 1.37 8.63
CA GLY A 92 11.80 2.61 8.64
C GLY A 92 11.00 3.84 9.07
N ASP A 93 11.69 4.98 9.08
CA ASP A 93 11.15 6.25 9.55
C ASP A 93 10.46 7.06 8.43
N VAL A 94 9.38 6.51 7.86
CA VAL A 94 8.59 7.16 6.80
C VAL A 94 7.08 7.16 7.10
N ARG A 95 6.73 7.19 8.39
CA ARG A 95 5.33 7.13 8.82
C ARG A 95 4.53 8.35 8.32
N PRO A 96 3.22 8.20 8.08
CA PRO A 96 2.44 6.96 8.11
C PRO A 96 2.74 6.08 6.90
N VAL A 97 2.86 4.78 7.15
CA VAL A 97 3.18 3.76 6.15
C VAL A 97 2.33 2.52 6.37
N ILE A 98 1.88 1.90 5.28
CA ILE A 98 1.14 0.64 5.28
C ILE A 98 1.83 -0.34 4.34
N TYR A 99 2.14 -1.52 4.85
CA TYR A 99 2.66 -2.64 4.08
C TYR A 99 1.53 -3.56 3.62
N TRP A 100 1.63 -4.06 2.40
CA TRP A 100 0.72 -5.08 1.88
C TRP A 100 1.48 -6.07 1.01
N GLU A 101 1.17 -7.35 1.16
CA GLU A 101 1.83 -8.42 0.40
C GLU A 101 1.33 -8.53 -1.05
N GLY A 102 0.28 -7.80 -1.43
CA GLY A 102 -0.28 -7.89 -2.78
C GLY A 102 -1.22 -9.08 -2.97
N ASP A 103 -1.55 -9.79 -1.90
CA ASP A 103 -2.58 -10.84 -1.88
C ASP A 103 -3.86 -10.32 -1.20
N MET A 104 -5.00 -10.49 -1.88
CA MET A 104 -6.31 -10.11 -1.36
C MET A 104 -6.83 -11.06 -0.26
N ARG A 105 -6.10 -12.12 0.08
CA ARG A 105 -6.38 -12.94 1.26
C ARG A 105 -5.66 -12.44 2.49
N GLU A 106 -4.58 -11.68 2.29
CA GLU A 106 -3.74 -11.21 3.38
C GLU A 106 -4.13 -9.79 3.81
N PRO A 107 -4.16 -9.51 5.13
CA PRO A 107 -4.42 -8.18 5.63
C PRO A 107 -3.24 -7.25 5.33
N LEU A 108 -3.52 -5.96 5.34
CA LEU A 108 -2.51 -4.92 5.35
C LEU A 108 -1.94 -4.78 6.76
N VAL A 109 -0.65 -4.44 6.83
CA VAL A 109 0.06 -4.21 8.07
C VAL A 109 0.40 -2.72 8.18
N ALA A 110 -0.16 -2.05 9.18
CA ALA A 110 0.19 -0.67 9.52
C ALA A 110 1.04 -0.64 10.80
N LEU A 111 2.08 0.20 10.83
CA LEU A 111 2.77 0.48 12.09
C LEU A 111 1.84 1.31 13.00
N PRO A 112 1.97 1.19 14.33
CA PRO A 112 1.25 2.06 15.26
C PRO A 112 1.52 3.54 14.91
N SER A 113 0.44 4.30 14.69
CA SER A 113 0.45 5.71 14.35
C SER A 113 -0.94 6.28 14.63
N ASP A 114 -1.01 7.47 15.23
CA ASP A 114 -2.27 8.18 15.45
C ASP A 114 -2.90 8.68 14.14
N ASP A 115 -2.13 8.66 13.06
CA ASP A 115 -2.56 9.10 11.74
C ASP A 115 -3.25 8.00 10.93
N ILE A 116 -3.22 6.73 11.38
CA ILE A 116 -3.82 5.60 10.67
C ILE A 116 -4.83 4.89 11.56
N THR A 117 -6.07 4.80 11.11
CA THR A 117 -7.12 4.01 11.77
C THR A 117 -7.89 3.15 10.78
N ALA A 118 -8.48 2.06 11.27
CA ALA A 118 -9.30 1.17 10.46
C ALA A 118 -10.78 1.57 10.58
N GLY A 119 -11.39 1.97 9.46
CA GLY A 119 -12.79 2.39 9.37
C GLY A 119 -13.77 1.22 9.31
N LYS A 120 -14.93 1.43 8.69
CA LYS A 120 -15.97 0.39 8.54
C LYS A 120 -15.57 -0.66 7.49
N TYR A 121 -16.18 -1.84 7.59
CA TYR A 121 -16.14 -2.84 6.53
C TYR A 121 -16.91 -2.35 5.31
N LEU A 122 -16.33 -2.57 4.14
CA LEU A 122 -16.98 -2.36 2.86
C LEU A 122 -17.78 -3.61 2.53
N ALA A 123 -18.97 -3.41 1.97
CA ALA A 123 -19.72 -4.52 1.38
C ALA A 123 -18.80 -5.23 0.39
N ARG A 124 -18.69 -6.56 0.48
CA ARG A 124 -17.94 -7.36 -0.50
C ARG A 124 -18.50 -7.03 -1.87
N LYS A 125 -17.81 -6.20 -2.65
CA LYS A 125 -18.01 -6.18 -4.09
C LYS A 125 -17.59 -7.58 -4.51
N THR A 126 -18.54 -8.41 -4.94
CA THR A 126 -18.27 -9.62 -5.70
C THR A 126 -17.52 -9.18 -6.94
N TYR A 127 -16.19 -9.08 -6.84
CA TYR A 127 -15.33 -9.01 -8.00
C TYR A 127 -15.41 -10.39 -8.63
N ASN A 128 -16.36 -10.50 -9.57
CA ASN A 128 -16.31 -11.54 -10.57
C ASN A 128 -14.94 -11.37 -11.24
N SER A 129 -14.00 -12.27 -10.91
CA SER A 129 -12.83 -12.57 -11.72
C SER A 129 -13.34 -13.13 -13.05
N ARG A 130 -13.94 -12.28 -13.88
CA ARG A 130 -14.22 -12.57 -15.27
C ARG A 130 -12.87 -12.56 -15.98
N LYS A 131 -12.35 -13.77 -16.17
CA LYS A 131 -11.60 -14.25 -17.34
C LYS A 131 -11.09 -13.14 -18.26
N ARG A 132 -9.78 -12.99 -18.35
CA ARG A 132 -8.97 -13.30 -19.54
C ARG A 132 -7.49 -13.10 -19.25
#